data_AF-A0A101XFU6-F1
#
_entry.id   AF-A0A101XFU6-F1
#
_cell.length_a   1.000
_cell.length_b   1.000
_cell.length_c   1.000
_cell.angle_alpha   90.00
_cell.angle_beta   90.00
_cell.angle_gamma   90.00
#
_symmetry.space_group_name_H-M   'P 1'
#
loop_
_entity.id
_entity.type
_entity.pdbx_description
1 polymer ?
#
loop_
_entity_poly.entity_id
_entity_poly.type
_entity_poly.pdbx_seq_one_letter_code
_entity_poly.pdbx_strand_id
1 'polypeptide(L)' 'MLTHEASIGRLAEDEINYLQARGFTNDEAVSLLVRGFITTDIHRYMPEQARRYIKRMEKLVEKAL' A
#
# COMPACT_ATOMS: atom_id res chain seq x y z
N MET A 1 8.46 -20.63 19.12
CA MET A 1 7.00 -20.61 18.93
C MET A 1 6.73 -20.03 17.55
N LEU A 2 5.89 -20.68 16.74
CA LEU A 2 5.40 -20.09 15.49
C LEU A 2 4.14 -19.28 15.82
N THR A 3 4.18 -17.97 15.56
CA THR A 3 3.05 -17.06 15.72
C THR A 3 2.49 -16.70 14.34
N HIS A 4 1.20 -16.35 14.29
CA HIS A 4 0.55 -15.85 13.08
C HIS A 4 -0.21 -14.58 13.46
N GLU A 5 -0.02 -13.53 12.67
CA GLU A 5 -0.71 -12.24 12.81
C GLU A 5 -1.61 -12.00 11.60
N ALA A 6 -2.81 -11.48 11.87
CA ALA A 6 -3.77 -11.06 10.86
C ALA A 6 -4.49 -9.80 11.37
N SER A 7 -4.76 -8.86 10.47
CA SER A 7 -5.43 -7.59 10.79
C SER A 7 -6.51 -7.26 9.76
N ILE A 8 -7.65 -6.75 10.22
CA ILE A 8 -8.72 -6.17 9.41
C ILE A 8 -9.06 -4.78 9.99
N GLY A 9 -9.19 -3.78 9.14
CA GLY A 9 -9.50 -2.41 9.54
C GLY A 9 -9.88 -1.53 8.35
N ARG A 10 -10.45 -0.37 8.64
CA ARG A 10 -10.63 0.70 7.65
C ARG A 10 -9.35 1.54 7.57
N LEU A 11 -9.18 2.31 6.50
CA LEU A 11 -8.16 3.35 6.46
C LEU A 11 -8.42 4.35 7.59
N ALA A 12 -7.35 4.70 8.31
CA ALA A 12 -7.46 5.56 9.48
C ALA A 12 -7.61 7.03 9.04
N GLU A 13 -8.65 7.67 9.59
CA GLU A 13 -9.11 8.98 9.16
C GLU A 13 -8.11 10.09 9.53
N ASP A 14 -7.38 9.92 10.63
CA ASP A 14 -6.36 10.86 11.09
C ASP A 14 -5.18 10.95 10.11
N GLU A 15 -4.75 9.84 9.52
CA GLU A 15 -3.70 9.78 8.51
C GLU A 15 -4.14 10.42 7.20
N ILE A 16 -5.41 10.22 6.81
CA ILE A 16 -6.00 10.91 5.65
C ILE A 16 -6.02 12.42 5.91
N ASN A 17 -6.54 12.85 7.05
CA ASN A 17 -6.61 14.26 7.45
C ASN A 17 -5.22 14.91 7.49
N TYR A 18 -4.22 14.18 7.99
CA TYR A 18 -2.83 14.65 8.02
C TYR A 18 -2.29 14.90 6.61
N LEU A 19 -2.52 13.98 5.66
CA LEU A 19 -2.10 14.14 4.28
C LEU A 19 -2.87 15.27 3.58
N GLN A 20 -4.17 15.40 3.83
CA GLN A 20 -4.95 16.52 3.28
C GLN A 20 -4.46 17.87 3.81
N ALA A 21 -4.10 17.97 5.09
CA ALA A 21 -3.50 19.17 5.66
C ALA A 21 -2.13 19.52 5.04
N ARG A 22 -1.45 18.54 4.43
CA ARG A 22 -0.21 18.73 3.65
C ARG A 22 -0.45 19.12 2.19
N GLY A 23 -1.72 19.23 1.76
CA GLY A 23 -2.11 19.67 0.43
C GLY A 23 -2.46 18.55 -0.55
N PHE A 24 -2.54 17.29 -0.09
CA PHE A 24 -3.03 16.19 -0.92
C PHE A 24 -4.56 16.21 -1.01
N THR A 25 -5.10 15.80 -2.15
CA THR A 25 -6.52 15.46 -2.28
C THR A 25 -6.85 14.18 -1.49
N ASN A 26 -8.14 13.91 -1.28
CA ASN A 26 -8.55 12.68 -0.59
C ASN A 26 -8.07 11.43 -1.34
N ASP A 27 -8.24 11.40 -2.66
CA ASP A 27 -7.84 10.28 -3.52
C ASP A 27 -6.31 10.08 -3.49
N GLU A 28 -5.52 11.17 -3.51
CA GLU A 28 -4.07 11.09 -3.37
C GLU A 28 -3.65 10.56 -2.00
N ALA A 29 -4.30 11.01 -0.92
CA ALA A 29 -4.02 10.51 0.43
C ALA A 29 -4.33 9.01 0.55
N VAL A 30 -5.48 8.57 0.03
CA VAL A 30 -5.86 7.15 -0.01
C VAL A 30 -4.87 6.33 -0.84
N SER A 31 -4.50 6.81 -2.04
CA SER A 31 -3.52 6.15 -2.91
C SER A 31 -2.16 5.99 -2.23
N LEU A 32 -1.70 7.03 -1.52
CA LEU A 32 -0.43 6.98 -0.78
C LEU A 32 -0.47 5.95 0.35
N LEU A 33 -1.54 5.93 1.15
CA LEU A 33 -1.69 4.98 2.26
C LEU A 33 -1.77 3.54 1.77
N VAL A 34 -2.59 3.27 0.74
CA VAL A 34 -2.73 1.92 0.18
C VAL A 34 -1.41 1.46 -0.46
N ARG A 35 -0.70 2.35 -1.17
CA ARG A 35 0.62 2.03 -1.73
C ARG A 35 1.63 1.70 -0.63
N GLY A 36 1.68 2.50 0.43
CA GLY A 36 2.55 2.26 1.58
C GLY A 36 2.27 0.93 2.28
N PHE A 37 1.00 0.50 2.30
CA PHE A 37 0.60 -0.80 2.85
C PHE A 37 1.00 -1.98 1.97
N ILE A 38 0.83 -1.88 0.66
CA ILE A 38 1.10 -2.98 -0.28
C ILE A 38 2.59 -3.15 -0.56
N THR A 39 3.34 -2.03 -0.67
CA THR A 39 4.75 -2.07 -1.02
C THR A 39 5.59 -2.55 0.16
N THR A 40 6.21 -3.71 0.01
CA THR A 40 7.07 -4.31 1.03
C THR A 40 8.50 -4.53 0.53
N ASP A 41 9.48 -4.36 1.41
CA ASP A 41 10.90 -4.52 1.02
C ASP A 41 11.30 -5.96 0.73
N ILE A 42 10.48 -6.95 1.14
CA ILE A 42 10.76 -8.37 0.92
C ILE A 42 10.83 -8.74 -0.56
N HIS A 43 10.16 -7.97 -1.43
CA HIS A 43 10.21 -8.20 -2.87
C HIS A 43 11.64 -8.13 -3.42
N ARG A 44 12.56 -7.38 -2.78
CA ARG A 44 13.96 -7.28 -3.20
C ARG A 44 14.66 -8.65 -3.24
N TYR A 45 14.24 -9.60 -2.41
CA TYR A 45 14.84 -10.95 -2.34
C TYR A 45 14.20 -11.96 -3.30
N MET A 46 13.14 -11.59 -4.03
CA MET A 46 12.44 -12.50 -4.94
C MET A 46 13.10 -12.60 -6.32
N PRO A 47 12.94 -13.70 -7.09
CA PRO A 47 13.37 -13.77 -8.48
C PRO A 47 12.77 -12.63 -9.34
N GLU A 48 13.48 -12.20 -10.39
CA GLU A 48 13.07 -11.04 -11.20
C GLU A 48 11.66 -11.19 -11.78
N GLN A 49 11.31 -12.39 -12.23
CA GLN A 49 10.00 -12.71 -12.81
C GLN A 49 8.86 -12.45 -11.80
N ALA A 50 9.04 -12.89 -10.55
CA ALA A 50 8.10 -12.66 -9.46
C ALA A 50 8.01 -11.17 -9.09
N ARG A 51 9.16 -10.48 -8.99
CA ARG A 51 9.19 -9.02 -8.76
C ARG A 51 8.42 -8.26 -9.84
N ARG A 52 8.61 -8.59 -11.11
CA ARG A 52 7.89 -7.97 -12.23
C ARG A 52 6.39 -8.23 -12.16
N TYR A 53 5.99 -9.43 -11.76
CA TYR A 53 4.58 -9.77 -11.59
C TYR A 53 3.95 -8.92 -10.48
N ILE A 54 4.57 -8.85 -9.29
CA ILE A 54 4.06 -8.04 -8.17
C ILE A 54 3.98 -6.56 -8.55
N LYS A 55 5.02 -5.99 -9.18
CA LYS A 55 4.98 -4.59 -9.65
C LYS A 55 3.84 -4.30 -10.62
N ARG A 56 3.47 -5.28 -11.47
CA ARG A 56 2.29 -5.13 -12.33
C ARG A 56 1.01 -5.12 -11.53
N MET A 57 0.89 -5.98 -10.52
CA MET A 57 -0.28 -6.03 -9.64
C MET A 57 -0.43 -4.74 -8.83
N GLU A 58 0.65 -4.22 -8.24
CA GLU A 58 0.64 -2.92 -7.53
C GLU A 58 0.10 -1.81 -8.44
N LYS A 59 0.56 -1.74 -9.69
CA LYS A 59 0.12 -0.74 -10.67
C LYS A 59 -1.35 -0.90 -11.08
N LEU A 60 -1.88 -2.12 -11.07
CA LEU A 60 -3.29 -2.36 -11.37
C LEU A 60 -4.18 -1.91 -10.20
N VAL A 61 -3.77 -2.20 -8.96
CA VAL A 61 -4.48 -1.74 -7.76
C VAL A 61 -4.51 -0.21 -7.70
N GLU A 62 -3.38 0.46 -7.98
CA GLU A 62 -3.30 1.92 -8.01
C GLU A 62 -4.28 2.57 -8.99
N LYS A 63 -4.56 1.91 -10.13
CA LYS A 63 -5.51 2.40 -11.14
C LYS A 63 -6.98 2.14 -10.81
N ALA A 64 -7.24 1.24 -9.87
CA ALA A 64 -8.58 0.84 -9.48
C ALA A 64 -9.12 1.65 -8.29
N LEU A 65 -8.23 2.38 -7.62
CA LEU A 65 -8.53 3.43 -6.64
C LEU A 65 -8.82 4.74 -7.38
#